data_AF-A0A7S0VGB4-F1
#
_entry.id   AF-A0A7S0VGB4-F1
#
_cell.length_a   1.000
_cell.length_b   1.000
_cell.length_c   1.000
_cell.angle_alpha   90.00
_cell.angle_beta   90.00
_cell.angle_gamma   90.00
#
_symmetry.space_group_name_H-M   'P 1'
#
loop_
_entity.id
_entity.type
_entity.pdbx_description
1 polymer ?
#
loop_
_entity_poly.entity_id
_entity_poly.type
_entity_poly.pdbx_seq_one_letter_code
_entity_poly.pdbx_strand_id
1 'polypeptide(L)'
;EQFADLHDVPARMLAKGCIHGVVPWKWSRQFFHARLRRRIAENSVLNKLAQADAGSERAQHKQMLHDLIKKEVRETKARMPSFGNVEQFEHEVGAASSKKDQTLEDKKLATTIERDVRIADLLSLDKPVVAKLVQDVQHAAVRSSVRDLVGQNAEAALEGFTMAAGNLSIEMRQAMLKKLMEGMSKTWANEGARGEQST
;
A
#
# COMPACT_ATOMS: atom_id res chain seq x y z
N GLU A 1 14.47 46.22 -8.72
CA GLU A 1 13.44 45.41 -8.03
C GLU A 1 12.88 44.31 -8.92
N GLN A 2 12.43 44.60 -10.15
CA GLN A 2 11.87 43.61 -11.10
C GLN A 2 12.76 42.37 -11.41
N PHE A 3 14.09 42.50 -11.34
CA PHE A 3 15.01 41.37 -11.54
C PHE A 3 14.95 40.34 -10.41
N ALA A 4 14.70 40.79 -9.17
CA ALA A 4 14.58 39.90 -8.02
C ALA A 4 13.26 39.11 -8.07
N ASP A 5 12.16 39.76 -8.46
CA ASP A 5 10.82 39.12 -8.53
C ASP A 5 10.76 37.95 -9.53
N LEU A 6 11.57 37.98 -10.59
CA LEU A 6 11.65 36.87 -11.55
C LEU A 6 12.26 35.60 -10.93
N HIS A 7 13.02 35.74 -9.84
CA HIS A 7 13.60 34.61 -9.12
C HIS A 7 12.64 33.95 -8.12
N ASP A 8 11.58 34.63 -7.72
CA ASP A 8 10.58 34.16 -6.74
C ASP A 8 9.29 33.66 -7.42
N VAL A 9 9.43 33.05 -8.59
CA VAL A 9 8.30 32.48 -9.33
C VAL A 9 8.02 31.03 -8.91
N PRO A 10 6.74 30.63 -8.74
CA PRO A 10 6.36 29.25 -8.41
C PRO A 10 6.91 28.21 -9.41
N ALA A 11 7.04 28.60 -10.67
CA ALA A 11 7.65 27.76 -11.70
C ALA A 11 9.12 27.43 -11.39
N ARG A 12 9.88 28.38 -10.82
CA ARG A 12 11.28 28.18 -10.40
C ARG A 12 11.35 27.30 -9.16
N MET A 13 10.44 27.48 -8.20
CA MET A 13 10.32 26.59 -7.04
C MET A 13 10.01 25.14 -7.47
N LEU A 14 9.15 24.95 -8.46
CA LEU A 14 8.82 23.64 -9.00
C LEU A 14 10.03 23.03 -9.75
N ALA A 15 10.70 23.82 -10.60
CA ALA A 15 11.90 23.38 -11.33
C ALA A 15 13.06 22.99 -10.39
N LYS A 16 13.12 23.61 -9.21
CA LYS A 16 14.09 23.27 -8.16
C LYS A 16 13.64 22.13 -7.25
N GLY A 17 12.42 21.60 -7.43
CA GLY A 17 11.87 20.52 -6.61
C GLY A 17 11.51 20.94 -5.18
N CYS A 18 11.46 22.25 -4.90
CA CYS A 18 11.05 22.76 -3.59
C CYS A 18 9.57 22.48 -3.31
N ILE A 19 8.75 22.42 -4.37
CA ILE A 19 7.32 22.15 -4.30
C ILE A 19 6.96 20.99 -5.24
N HIS A 20 5.86 20.31 -4.93
CA HIS A 20 5.36 19.18 -5.73
C HIS A 20 4.48 19.61 -6.90
N GLY A 21 3.97 20.85 -6.88
CA GLY A 21 3.08 21.38 -7.91
C GLY A 21 2.54 22.76 -7.53
N VAL A 22 2.10 23.51 -8.54
CA VAL A 22 1.44 24.82 -8.37
C VAL A 22 -0.07 24.60 -8.43
N VAL A 23 -0.80 25.10 -7.44
CA VAL A 23 -2.26 24.90 -7.33
C VAL A 23 -2.98 26.21 -7.61
N PRO A 24 -3.85 26.27 -8.64
CA PRO A 24 -4.68 27.44 -8.88
C PRO A 24 -5.59 27.75 -7.69
N TRP A 25 -5.69 29.02 -7.31
CA TRP A 25 -6.45 29.46 -6.14
C TRP A 25 -7.90 28.96 -6.13
N LYS A 26 -8.58 28.98 -7.29
CA LYS A 26 -9.95 28.49 -7.50
C LYS A 26 -10.18 27.06 -6.98
N TRP A 27 -9.19 26.19 -7.13
CA TRP A 27 -9.27 24.77 -6.77
C TRP A 27 -8.56 24.43 -5.44
N SER A 28 -7.84 25.40 -4.86
CA SER A 28 -6.99 25.21 -3.67
C SER A 28 -7.73 24.53 -2.52
N ARG A 29 -8.94 24.98 -2.17
CA ARG A 29 -9.73 24.42 -1.07
C ARG A 29 -10.04 22.93 -1.28
N GLN A 30 -10.51 22.56 -2.46
CA GLN A 30 -10.87 21.17 -2.77
C GLN A 30 -9.62 20.29 -2.81
N PHE A 31 -8.55 20.79 -3.43
CA PHE A 31 -7.26 20.12 -3.49
C PHE A 31 -6.68 19.83 -2.11
N PHE A 32 -6.52 20.84 -1.27
CA PHE A 32 -5.92 20.67 0.05
C PHE A 32 -6.83 19.86 0.99
N HIS A 33 -8.15 19.99 0.89
CA HIS A 33 -9.08 19.17 1.66
C HIS A 33 -8.93 17.67 1.30
N ALA A 34 -8.96 17.31 0.01
CA ALA A 34 -8.80 15.93 -0.43
C ALA A 34 -7.41 15.38 -0.05
N ARG A 35 -6.36 16.17 -0.30
CA ARG A 35 -4.97 15.79 -0.02
C ARG A 35 -4.74 15.57 1.47
N LEU A 36 -5.25 16.45 2.33
CA LEU A 36 -5.11 16.35 3.77
C LEU A 36 -5.83 15.11 4.31
N ARG A 37 -7.09 14.87 3.89
CA ARG A 37 -7.83 13.67 4.28
C ARG A 37 -7.09 12.39 3.91
N ARG A 38 -6.54 12.33 2.69
CA ARG A 38 -5.70 11.21 2.25
C ARG A 38 -4.47 11.05 3.14
N ARG A 39 -3.74 12.13 3.44
CA ARG A 39 -2.52 12.06 4.28
C ARG A 39 -2.81 11.62 5.71
N ILE A 40 -3.92 12.06 6.29
CA ILE A 40 -4.35 11.62 7.63
C ILE A 40 -4.67 10.13 7.62
N ALA A 41 -5.43 9.66 6.62
CA ALA A 41 -5.75 8.24 6.47
C ALA A 41 -4.49 7.38 6.26
N GLU A 42 -3.60 7.78 5.35
CA GLU A 42 -2.29 7.13 5.13
C GLU A 42 -1.50 7.05 6.45
N ASN A 43 -1.40 8.14 7.20
CA ASN A 43 -0.64 8.17 8.45
C ASN A 43 -1.28 7.27 9.53
N SER A 44 -2.61 7.22 9.60
CA SER A 44 -3.30 6.34 10.54
C SER A 44 -3.02 4.87 10.25
N VAL A 45 -3.08 4.46 8.97
CA VAL A 45 -2.74 3.09 8.56
C VAL A 45 -1.28 2.78 8.83
N LEU A 46 -0.36 3.70 8.52
CA LEU A 46 1.07 3.52 8.80
C LEU A 46 1.36 3.35 10.30
N ASN A 47 0.65 4.07 11.16
CA ASN A 47 0.80 3.92 12.61
C ASN A 47 0.31 2.54 13.07
N LYS A 48 -0.78 2.02 12.52
CA LYS A 48 -1.25 0.65 12.80
C LYS A 48 -0.26 -0.42 12.31
N LEU A 49 0.33 -0.21 11.14
CA LEU A 49 1.37 -1.10 10.61
C LEU A 49 2.62 -1.09 11.49
N ALA A 50 3.04 0.08 11.96
CA ALA A 50 4.16 0.20 12.89
C ALA A 50 3.89 -0.45 14.26
N GLN A 51 2.63 -0.48 14.71
CA GLN A 51 2.24 -1.22 15.92
C GLN A 51 2.19 -2.74 15.68
N ALA A 52 1.82 -3.16 14.48
CA ALA A 52 1.78 -4.56 14.08
C ALA A 52 3.18 -5.18 13.91
N ASP A 53 4.11 -4.38 13.40
CA ASP A 53 5.50 -4.76 13.20
C ASP A 53 6.42 -3.61 13.63
N ALA A 54 6.83 -3.65 14.89
CA ALA A 54 7.74 -2.66 15.46
C ALA A 54 9.19 -2.80 14.97
N GLY A 55 9.55 -3.94 14.34
CA GLY A 55 10.89 -4.19 13.82
C GLY A 55 11.12 -3.61 12.42
N SER A 56 10.05 -3.33 11.67
CA SER A 56 10.13 -2.86 10.30
C SER A 56 10.22 -1.34 10.16
N GLU A 57 11.02 -0.89 9.20
CA GLU A 57 11.18 0.53 8.92
C GLU A 57 9.90 1.14 8.33
N ARG A 58 9.60 2.40 8.68
CA ARG A 58 8.48 3.16 8.10
C ARG A 58 8.47 3.17 6.57
N ALA A 59 9.63 3.09 5.92
CA ALA A 59 9.74 2.99 4.47
C ALA A 59 9.09 1.70 3.91
N GLN A 60 9.26 0.57 4.60
CA GLN A 60 8.67 -0.71 4.21
C GLN A 60 7.15 -0.66 4.35
N HIS A 61 6.64 -0.11 5.45
CA HIS A 61 5.20 0.10 5.64
C HIS A 61 4.57 1.01 4.58
N LYS A 62 5.29 2.06 4.14
CA LYS A 62 4.87 2.91 3.02
C LYS A 62 4.80 2.13 1.70
N GLN A 63 5.76 1.25 1.45
CA GLN A 63 5.78 0.43 0.24
C GLN A 63 4.59 -0.54 0.21
N MET A 64 4.34 -1.25 1.32
CA MET A 64 3.18 -2.16 1.43
C MET A 64 1.86 -1.44 1.20
N LEU A 65 1.71 -0.25 1.80
CA LEU A 65 0.52 0.59 1.61
C LEU A 65 0.37 1.03 0.14
N HIS A 66 1.47 1.43 -0.50
CA HIS A 66 1.48 1.81 -1.91
C HIS A 66 1.07 0.63 -2.81
N ASP A 67 1.55 -0.57 -2.53
CA ASP A 67 1.22 -1.77 -3.30
C ASP A 67 -0.26 -2.16 -3.13
N LEU A 68 -0.82 -2.00 -1.94
CA LEU A 68 -2.26 -2.15 -1.69
C LEU A 68 -3.07 -1.17 -2.52
N ILE A 69 -2.72 0.12 -2.48
CA ILE A 69 -3.41 1.16 -3.26
C ILE A 69 -3.32 0.83 -4.76
N LYS A 70 -2.14 0.41 -5.24
CA LYS A 70 -1.92 0.05 -6.64
C LYS A 70 -2.79 -1.14 -7.07
N LYS A 71 -2.88 -2.16 -6.23
CA LYS A 71 -3.72 -3.35 -6.46
C LYS A 71 -5.20 -2.96 -6.56
N GLU A 72 -5.71 -2.18 -5.61
CA GLU A 72 -7.11 -1.74 -5.57
C GLU A 72 -7.45 -0.83 -6.76
N VAL A 73 -6.55 0.06 -7.16
CA VAL A 73 -6.73 0.88 -8.38
C VAL A 73 -6.80 0.00 -9.63
N ARG A 74 -6.02 -1.09 -9.69
CA ARG A 74 -6.09 -2.05 -10.81
C ARG A 74 -7.40 -2.84 -10.81
N GLU A 75 -7.82 -3.33 -9.66
CA GLU A 75 -9.07 -4.11 -9.51
C GLU A 75 -10.30 -3.27 -9.82
N THR A 76 -10.35 -2.03 -9.33
CA THR A 76 -11.42 -1.08 -9.67
C THR A 76 -11.44 -0.71 -11.16
N LYS A 77 -10.26 -0.52 -11.77
CA LYS A 77 -10.15 -0.30 -13.22
C LYS A 77 -10.59 -1.53 -14.02
N ALA A 78 -10.31 -2.74 -13.55
CA ALA A 78 -10.76 -3.97 -14.22
C ALA A 78 -12.27 -4.21 -14.08
N ARG A 79 -12.87 -3.74 -12.99
CA ARG A 79 -14.32 -3.88 -12.71
C ARG A 79 -15.18 -2.88 -13.49
N MET A 80 -14.60 -1.78 -13.96
CA MET A 80 -15.25 -0.86 -14.91
C MET A 80 -14.83 -1.22 -16.35
N PRO A 81 -15.72 -1.80 -17.19
CA PRO A 81 -15.45 -1.86 -18.61
C PRO A 81 -15.34 -0.42 -19.15
N SER A 82 -14.36 -0.20 -20.02
CA SER A 82 -14.05 1.11 -20.61
C SER A 82 -15.33 1.82 -21.04
N PHE A 83 -15.64 2.96 -20.43
CA PHE A 83 -16.37 3.99 -21.17
C PHE A 83 -15.50 4.34 -22.38
N GLY A 84 -16.13 4.35 -23.55
CA GLY A 84 -15.46 4.29 -24.86
C GLY A 84 -14.32 5.29 -25.02
N ASN A 85 -13.35 4.87 -25.84
CA ASN A 85 -12.18 5.62 -26.31
C ASN A 85 -12.33 7.14 -26.20
N VAL A 86 -11.69 7.73 -25.19
CA VAL A 86 -11.54 9.19 -25.06
C VAL A 86 -10.60 9.74 -26.15
N GLU A 87 -9.84 8.88 -26.83
CA GLU A 87 -8.94 9.26 -27.94
C GLU A 87 -9.68 9.66 -29.23
N GLN A 88 -10.99 9.41 -29.36
CA GLN A 88 -11.75 9.77 -30.56
C GLN A 88 -12.26 11.22 -30.57
N PHE A 89 -12.06 11.98 -29.47
CA PHE A 89 -12.53 13.38 -29.35
C PHE A 89 -11.44 14.43 -29.67
N GLU A 90 -10.20 14.02 -29.94
CA GLU A 90 -9.08 14.96 -30.12
C GLU A 90 -8.93 15.52 -31.54
N HIS A 91 -9.70 15.03 -32.52
CA HIS A 91 -9.48 15.37 -33.94
C HIS A 91 -10.37 16.49 -34.52
N GLU A 92 -11.25 17.14 -33.76
CA GLU A 92 -12.26 18.05 -34.35
C GLU A 92 -12.34 19.49 -33.84
N VAL A 93 -11.35 20.00 -33.10
CA VAL A 93 -11.41 21.43 -32.70
C VAL A 93 -10.06 22.14 -32.80
N GLY A 94 -9.59 22.34 -34.03
CA GLY A 94 -8.54 23.32 -34.32
C GLY A 94 -9.10 24.73 -34.24
N ALA A 95 -8.72 25.49 -33.19
CA ALA A 95 -8.60 26.97 -33.11
C ALA A 95 -8.98 27.52 -31.71
N ALA A 96 -8.02 27.60 -30.78
CA ALA A 96 -7.96 28.57 -29.66
C ALA A 96 -6.84 28.16 -28.66
N SER A 97 -5.62 28.67 -28.85
CA SER A 97 -4.42 28.15 -28.17
C SER A 97 -4.16 28.66 -26.73
N SER A 98 -5.02 29.50 -26.14
CA SER A 98 -4.80 30.04 -24.77
C SER A 98 -5.83 29.55 -23.74
N LYS A 99 -7.08 29.26 -24.17
CA LYS A 99 -8.11 28.66 -23.29
C LYS A 99 -8.00 27.14 -23.14
N LYS A 100 -7.35 26.46 -24.10
CA LYS A 100 -7.18 25.00 -24.09
C LYS A 100 -6.27 24.52 -22.96
N ASP A 101 -5.15 25.20 -22.73
CA ASP A 101 -4.17 24.78 -21.72
C ASP A 101 -4.70 24.90 -20.29
N GLN A 102 -5.42 25.99 -19.99
CA GLN A 102 -6.01 26.17 -18.66
C GLN A 102 -7.14 25.18 -18.38
N THR A 103 -7.89 24.79 -19.42
CA THR A 103 -8.93 23.76 -19.32
C THR A 103 -8.33 22.36 -19.09
N LEU A 104 -7.17 22.08 -19.67
CA LEU A 104 -6.46 20.81 -19.49
C LEU A 104 -5.88 20.69 -18.07
N GLU A 105 -5.25 21.75 -17.55
CA GLU A 105 -4.72 21.76 -16.19
C GLU A 105 -5.83 21.64 -15.13
N ASP A 106 -6.97 22.31 -15.34
CA ASP A 106 -8.14 22.17 -14.47
C ASP A 106 -8.68 20.72 -14.47
N LYS A 107 -8.72 20.06 -15.64
CA LYS A 107 -9.11 18.64 -15.74
C LYS A 107 -8.13 17.73 -15.01
N LYS A 108 -6.81 17.93 -15.19
CA LYS A 108 -5.77 17.17 -14.47
C LYS A 108 -5.92 17.33 -12.96
N LEU A 109 -6.17 18.54 -12.48
CA LEU A 109 -6.36 18.81 -11.07
C LEU A 109 -7.63 18.13 -10.53
N ALA A 110 -8.74 18.17 -11.27
CA ALA A 110 -9.98 17.49 -10.91
C ALA A 110 -9.78 15.97 -10.77
N THR A 111 -9.10 15.34 -11.74
CA THR A 111 -8.78 13.89 -11.66
C THR A 111 -7.87 13.56 -10.48
N THR A 112 -6.95 14.47 -10.12
CA THR A 112 -6.07 14.31 -8.96
C THR A 112 -6.84 14.39 -7.65
N ILE A 113 -7.75 15.36 -7.53
CA ILE A 113 -8.65 15.52 -6.38
C ILE A 113 -9.50 14.28 -6.21
N GLU A 114 -10.13 13.82 -7.30
CA GLU A 114 -10.97 12.63 -7.29
C GLU A 114 -10.19 11.38 -6.86
N ARG A 115 -8.96 11.22 -7.37
CA ARG A 115 -8.06 10.15 -6.93
C ARG A 115 -7.77 10.22 -5.44
N ASP A 116 -7.47 11.40 -4.90
CA ASP A 116 -7.14 11.57 -3.48
C ASP A 116 -8.34 11.31 -2.57
N VAL A 117 -9.54 11.71 -2.98
CA VAL A 117 -10.79 11.36 -2.28
C VAL A 117 -10.99 9.85 -2.27
N ARG A 118 -10.90 9.19 -3.43
CA ARG A 118 -11.07 7.72 -3.53
C ARG A 118 -10.05 6.97 -2.68
N ILE A 119 -8.80 7.42 -2.64
CA ILE A 119 -7.77 6.81 -1.80
C ILE A 119 -8.07 7.06 -0.32
N ALA A 120 -8.46 8.27 0.07
CA ALA A 120 -8.85 8.55 1.45
C ALA A 120 -10.01 7.64 1.90
N ASP A 121 -11.01 7.44 1.03
CA ASP A 121 -12.13 6.56 1.32
C ASP A 121 -11.71 5.09 1.35
N LEU A 122 -10.79 4.65 0.48
CA LEU A 122 -10.20 3.30 0.50
C LEU A 122 -9.43 3.03 1.80
N LEU A 123 -8.71 4.03 2.30
CA LEU A 123 -7.89 3.95 3.51
C LEU A 123 -8.68 4.26 4.78
N SER A 124 -9.99 4.54 4.68
CA SER A 124 -10.84 4.66 5.84
C SER A 124 -10.73 3.40 6.70
N LEU A 125 -10.49 3.59 8.00
CA LEU A 125 -10.11 2.52 8.93
C LEU A 125 -11.16 1.42 9.07
N ASP A 126 -12.40 1.71 8.71
CA ASP A 126 -13.54 0.79 8.83
C ASP A 126 -13.56 -0.26 7.71
N LYS A 127 -12.66 -0.15 6.71
CA LYS A 127 -12.63 -1.09 5.60
C LYS A 127 -11.92 -2.39 5.95
N PRO A 128 -12.51 -3.55 5.59
CA PRO A 128 -11.92 -4.86 5.89
C PRO A 128 -10.58 -5.09 5.17
N VAL A 129 -10.35 -4.37 4.07
CA VAL A 129 -9.10 -4.41 3.29
C VAL A 129 -7.90 -3.99 4.14
N VAL A 130 -8.04 -2.90 4.90
CA VAL A 130 -6.96 -2.40 5.78
C VAL A 130 -6.77 -3.34 6.97
N ALA A 131 -7.86 -3.81 7.57
CA ALA A 131 -7.79 -4.76 8.68
C ALA A 131 -7.05 -6.05 8.28
N LYS A 132 -7.35 -6.58 7.10
CA LYS A 132 -6.65 -7.75 6.55
C LYS A 132 -5.16 -7.48 6.36
N LEU A 133 -4.78 -6.33 5.79
CA LEU A 133 -3.37 -5.98 5.63
C LEU A 133 -2.63 -5.95 6.97
N VAL A 134 -3.22 -5.30 7.98
CA VAL A 134 -2.64 -5.23 9.33
C VAL A 134 -2.48 -6.63 9.91
N GLN A 135 -3.49 -7.49 9.78
CA GLN A 135 -3.42 -8.87 10.24
C GLN A 135 -2.33 -9.68 9.53
N ASP A 136 -2.21 -9.53 8.21
CA ASP A 136 -1.17 -10.19 7.42
C ASP A 136 0.23 -9.76 7.86
N VAL A 137 0.43 -8.47 8.17
CA VAL A 137 1.68 -7.92 8.71
C VAL A 137 1.97 -8.45 10.11
N GLN A 138 0.97 -8.47 11.01
CA GLN A 138 1.12 -9.05 12.35
C GLN A 138 1.53 -10.52 12.27
N HIS A 139 0.86 -11.31 11.42
CA HIS A 139 1.21 -12.71 11.23
C HIS A 139 2.61 -12.89 10.63
N ALA A 140 3.05 -12.00 9.75
CA ALA A 140 4.41 -12.03 9.21
C ALA A 140 5.45 -11.71 10.29
N ALA A 141 5.22 -10.68 11.10
CA ALA A 141 6.10 -10.28 12.20
C ALA A 141 6.21 -11.37 13.27
N VAL A 142 5.09 -12.00 13.65
CA VAL A 142 5.11 -13.13 14.59
C VAL A 142 5.90 -14.30 14.02
N ARG A 143 5.78 -14.59 12.72
CA ARG A 143 6.54 -15.68 12.08
C ARG A 143 8.04 -15.41 12.05
N SER A 144 8.47 -14.16 11.79
CA SER A 144 9.90 -13.82 11.86
C SER A 144 10.41 -13.93 13.29
N SER A 145 9.68 -13.40 14.28
CA SER A 145 10.07 -13.51 15.70
C SER A 145 10.20 -14.96 16.16
N VAL A 146 9.25 -15.84 15.77
CA VAL A 146 9.33 -17.28 16.09
C VAL A 146 10.53 -17.93 15.42
N ARG A 147 10.84 -17.58 14.16
CA ARG A 147 12.02 -18.11 13.45
C ARG A 147 13.32 -17.69 14.14
N ASP A 148 13.40 -16.43 14.56
CA ASP A 148 14.59 -15.89 15.21
C ASP A 148 14.79 -16.54 16.59
N LEU A 149 13.72 -16.76 17.34
CA LEU A 149 13.75 -17.48 18.62
C LEU A 149 14.24 -18.93 18.47
N VAL A 150 13.72 -19.67 17.47
CA VAL A 150 14.17 -21.04 17.19
C VAL A 150 15.65 -21.09 16.82
N GLY A 151 16.16 -20.06 16.12
CA GLY A 151 17.58 -19.94 15.79
C GLY A 151 18.49 -19.69 16.99
N GLN A 152 17.98 -19.05 18.05
CA GLN A 152 18.74 -18.76 19.27
C GLN A 152 18.65 -19.89 20.30
N ASN A 153 17.43 -20.36 20.60
CA ASN A 153 17.19 -21.43 21.55
C ASN A 153 15.98 -22.27 21.12
N ALA A 154 16.28 -23.43 20.54
CA ALA A 154 15.27 -24.37 20.08
C ALA A 154 14.43 -24.95 21.23
N GLU A 155 15.02 -25.15 22.42
CA GLU A 155 14.33 -25.76 23.56
C GLU A 155 13.28 -24.82 24.15
N ALA A 156 13.63 -23.56 24.36
CA ALA A 156 12.68 -22.54 24.84
C ALA A 156 11.54 -22.31 23.84
N ALA A 157 11.82 -22.38 22.54
CA ALA A 157 10.79 -22.29 21.51
C ALA A 157 9.81 -23.47 21.55
N LEU A 158 10.31 -24.69 21.79
CA LEU A 158 9.47 -25.89 21.95
C LEU A 158 8.61 -25.80 23.21
N GLU A 159 9.15 -25.35 24.33
CA GLU A 159 8.40 -25.18 25.59
C GLU A 159 7.30 -24.11 25.46
N GLY A 160 7.63 -22.94 24.90
CA GLY A 160 6.62 -21.91 24.64
C GLY A 160 5.51 -22.40 23.70
N PHE A 161 5.86 -23.22 22.71
CA PHE A 161 4.89 -23.83 21.79
C PHE A 161 3.98 -24.84 22.48
N THR A 162 4.50 -25.71 23.36
CA THR A 162 3.67 -26.69 24.10
C THR A 162 2.73 -25.99 25.08
N MET A 163 3.20 -24.94 25.76
CA MET A 163 2.35 -24.09 26.62
C MET A 163 1.23 -23.42 25.82
N ALA A 164 1.54 -22.84 24.65
CA ALA A 164 0.54 -22.24 23.79
C ALA A 164 -0.48 -23.29 23.30
N ALA A 165 -0.01 -24.43 22.78
CA ALA A 165 -0.86 -25.52 22.32
C ALA A 165 -1.76 -26.10 23.43
N GLY A 166 -1.32 -26.03 24.69
CA GLY A 166 -2.09 -26.38 25.88
C GLY A 166 -3.37 -25.55 26.05
N ASN A 167 -3.31 -24.26 25.74
CA ASN A 167 -4.42 -23.30 25.90
C ASN A 167 -5.36 -23.22 24.67
N LEU A 168 -5.03 -23.89 23.56
CA LEU A 168 -5.87 -23.91 22.36
C LEU A 168 -7.07 -24.85 22.53
N SER A 169 -8.18 -24.50 21.87
CA SER A 169 -9.33 -25.41 21.75
C SER A 169 -8.96 -26.67 20.97
N ILE A 170 -9.72 -27.75 21.18
CA ILE A 170 -9.49 -29.06 20.54
C ILE A 170 -9.48 -28.92 19.00
N GLU A 171 -10.39 -28.13 18.44
CA GLU A 171 -10.48 -27.88 17.00
C GLU A 171 -9.23 -27.17 16.45
N MET A 172 -8.77 -26.11 17.13
CA MET A 172 -7.57 -25.39 16.71
C MET A 172 -6.31 -26.26 16.83
N ARG A 173 -6.25 -27.11 17.86
CA ARG A 173 -5.17 -28.09 18.02
C ARG A 173 -5.16 -29.12 16.89
N GLN A 174 -6.31 -29.63 16.46
CA GLN A 174 -6.39 -30.53 15.30
C GLN A 174 -5.95 -29.84 14.00
N ALA A 175 -6.37 -28.60 13.77
CA ALA A 175 -5.94 -27.82 12.60
C ALA A 175 -4.42 -27.59 12.59
N MET A 176 -3.84 -27.30 13.76
CA MET A 176 -2.41 -27.16 13.96
C MET A 176 -1.65 -28.46 13.65
N LEU A 177 -2.08 -29.59 14.21
CA LEU A 177 -1.48 -30.91 13.95
C LEU A 177 -1.54 -31.27 12.47
N LYS A 178 -2.66 -31.01 11.81
CA LYS A 178 -2.79 -31.21 10.35
C LYS A 178 -1.75 -30.41 9.58
N LYS A 179 -1.51 -29.15 9.97
CA LYS A 179 -0.51 -28.28 9.33
C LYS A 179 0.92 -28.74 9.59
N LEU A 180 1.22 -29.25 10.78
CA LEU A 180 2.51 -29.86 11.09
C LEU A 180 2.76 -31.13 10.26
N MET A 181 1.77 -32.01 10.17
CA MET A 181 1.88 -33.24 9.38
C MET A 181 2.05 -32.95 7.88
N GLU A 182 1.32 -31.96 7.33
CA GLU A 182 1.53 -31.48 5.95
C GLU A 182 2.96 -30.93 5.75
N GLY A 183 3.48 -30.20 6.74
CA GLY A 183 4.84 -29.64 6.71
C GLY A 183 5.89 -30.74 6.70
N MET A 184 5.78 -31.72 7.59
CA MET A 184 6.67 -32.88 7.65
C MET A 184 6.60 -33.67 6.35
N SER A 185 5.42 -34.07 5.87
CA SER A 185 5.30 -34.83 4.62
C SER A 185 6.04 -34.17 3.43
N LYS A 186 6.04 -32.84 3.34
CA LYS A 186 6.80 -32.09 2.32
C LYS A 186 8.32 -32.12 2.54
N THR A 187 8.82 -32.11 3.77
CA THR A 187 10.27 -32.21 4.03
C THR A 187 10.78 -33.60 3.68
N TRP A 188 10.06 -34.65 4.08
CA TRP A 188 10.40 -36.05 3.76
C TRP A 188 10.33 -36.34 2.24
N ALA A 189 9.33 -35.79 1.54
CA ALA A 189 9.24 -35.90 0.08
C ALA A 189 10.39 -35.18 -0.66
N ASN A 190 10.89 -34.07 -0.12
CA ASN A 190 11.98 -33.30 -0.73
C ASN A 190 13.36 -33.90 -0.46
N GLU A 191 13.54 -34.60 0.67
CA GLU A 191 14.75 -35.39 0.95
C GLU A 191 14.84 -36.65 0.07
N GLY A 192 13.72 -37.34 -0.19
CA GLY A 192 13.69 -38.45 -1.14
C GLY A 192 14.09 -38.04 -2.57
N ALA A 193 13.61 -36.89 -3.05
CA ALA A 193 13.95 -36.37 -4.38
C ALA A 193 15.41 -35.88 -4.51
N ARG A 194 16.04 -35.42 -3.41
CA ARG A 194 17.47 -35.06 -3.41
C ARG A 194 18.39 -36.28 -3.40
N GLY A 195 17.95 -37.40 -2.85
CA GLY A 195 18.70 -38.66 -2.85
C GLY A 195 18.83 -39.29 -4.26
N GLU A 196 17.83 -39.13 -5.12
CA GLU A 196 17.80 -39.72 -6.46
C GLU A 196 18.58 -38.92 -7.53
N GLN A 197 18.95 -37.65 -7.26
CA GLN A 197 19.74 -36.83 -8.20
C GLN A 197 21.25 -36.93 -7.97
N SER A 198 21.70 -37.68 -6.96
CA SER A 198 23.11 -37.79 -6.58
C SER A 198 23.72 -39.18 -6.83
N THR A 199 23.02 -40.04 -7.57
CA THR A 199 23.48 -41.35 -8.06
C THR A 199 23.50 -41.37 -9.58
#